data_AF-A0A3S1QBN4-F1
#
_entry.id   AF-A0A3S1QBN4-F1
#
_cell.length_a   1.000
_cell.length_b   1.000
_cell.length_c   1.000
_cell.angle_alpha   90.00
_cell.angle_beta   90.00
_cell.angle_gamma   90.00
#
_symmetry.space_group_name_H-M   'P 1'
#
loop_
_entity.id
_entity.type
_entity.pdbx_description
1 polymer ?
#
loop_
_entity_poly.entity_id
_entity_poly.type
_entity_poly.pdbx_seq_one_letter_code
_entity_poly.pdbx_strand_id
1 'polypeptide(L)'
;SPNSPIDQLFSAIADETTLTRESQFLDVQAGTAERPDAAGIAKGLARIGIQMAAGKSQSRAGSAGSQGPGANVEAQFRSFQALVSGPAGRRPIDALTQNFRDIYQSLKLAADVPSETERVNTNLQLQVSTLRANVSRLPKPLARMVNAAADEFEGNVAETSVANLNQLLDQTVTRPCEEMVNGRYPFASGSTEDIAMADFAKLFAPGGLMDRFFAQNLASLIDMTGQDWSWKQDQRFGRDLSKATLKTFQSAAEIRAAFFPSGGSVPLVSITFTPFSLHGDADSAMLDVDGQTVQSSQTGNAPGTLNWPSGAASGSASLSLAPEMPGRESAIKFDGPWALKRLMDKASVSGSEGNLEARFVIGGRDVAYT
;
A
#
# COMPACT_ATOMS: atom_id res chain seq x y z
N SER A 1 19.06 26.96 15.31
CA SER A 1 20.00 27.77 14.53
C SER A 1 19.76 29.23 14.91
N PRO A 2 20.79 30.07 15.13
CA PRO A 2 20.60 31.48 15.45
C PRO A 2 19.78 32.25 14.38
N ASN A 3 19.70 31.73 13.16
CA ASN A 3 18.89 32.32 12.07
C ASN A 3 17.53 31.62 11.85
N SER A 4 17.02 30.85 12.81
CA SER A 4 15.69 30.21 12.68
C SER A 4 14.60 31.28 12.77
N PRO A 5 13.76 31.49 11.75
CA PRO A 5 12.66 32.47 11.81
C PRO A 5 11.66 32.13 12.90
N ILE A 6 11.46 30.84 13.18
CA ILE A 6 10.60 30.36 14.27
C ILE A 6 11.20 30.73 15.63
N ASP A 7 12.50 30.51 15.85
CA ASP A 7 13.12 30.88 17.13
C ASP A 7 13.09 32.40 17.35
N GLN A 8 13.38 33.19 16.31
CA GLN A 8 13.35 34.65 16.36
C GLN A 8 11.94 35.19 16.64
N LEU A 9 10.93 34.72 15.91
CA LEU A 9 9.55 35.17 16.08
C LEU A 9 9.02 34.85 17.48
N PHE A 10 9.22 33.62 17.97
CA PHE A 10 8.68 33.21 19.26
C PHE A 10 9.46 33.78 20.45
N SER A 11 10.76 34.04 20.29
CA SER A 11 11.54 34.79 21.28
C SER A 11 11.04 36.24 21.37
N ALA A 12 10.83 36.90 20.22
CA ALA A 12 10.27 38.26 20.18
C ALA A 12 8.86 38.33 20.79
N ILE A 13 7.98 37.36 20.49
CA ILE A 13 6.65 37.27 21.12
C ILE A 13 6.78 37.13 22.64
N ALA A 14 7.70 36.31 23.13
CA ALA A 14 7.89 36.14 24.57
C ALA A 14 8.40 37.41 25.25
N ASP A 15 9.38 38.10 24.64
CA ASP A 15 9.94 39.33 25.18
C ASP A 15 8.89 40.44 25.26
N GLU A 16 8.14 40.68 24.17
CA GLU A 16 7.10 41.71 24.08
C GLU A 16 5.86 41.43 24.96
N THR A 17 5.69 40.20 25.44
CA THR A 17 4.51 39.79 26.23
C THR A 17 4.81 39.54 27.71
N THR A 18 6.06 39.68 28.13
CA THR A 18 6.46 39.63 29.56
C THR A 18 6.25 40.97 30.26
N LEU A 19 4.98 41.39 30.33
CA LEU A 19 4.57 42.72 30.79
C LEU A 19 4.69 42.93 32.32
N THR A 20 4.74 41.85 33.10
CA THR A 20 4.87 41.95 34.57
C THR A 20 6.32 42.08 35.06
N ARG A 21 7.31 41.90 34.17
CA ARG A 21 8.73 41.99 34.54
C ARG A 21 9.15 43.42 34.90
N GLU A 22 8.68 44.43 34.16
CA GLU A 22 8.94 45.85 34.45
C GLU A 22 8.21 46.36 35.70
N SER A 23 7.01 45.83 35.99
CA SER A 23 6.24 46.24 37.17
C SER A 23 6.86 45.74 38.48
N GLN A 24 7.55 44.60 38.47
CA GLN A 24 8.33 44.13 39.62
C GLN A 24 9.54 45.03 39.93
N PHE A 25 10.17 45.65 38.91
CA PHE A 25 11.26 46.60 39.14
C PHE A 25 10.76 47.92 39.73
N LEU A 26 9.55 48.37 39.36
CA LEU A 26 8.92 49.58 39.90
C LEU A 26 8.46 49.40 41.36
N ASP A 27 7.92 48.23 41.73
CA ASP A 27 7.49 47.94 43.11
C ASP A 27 8.67 47.81 44.10
N VAL A 28 9.87 47.44 43.63
CA VAL A 28 11.07 47.32 44.48
C VAL A 28 11.69 48.70 44.78
N GLN A 29 11.49 49.70 43.91
CA GLN A 29 11.99 51.08 44.13
C GLN A 29 10.98 52.00 44.84
N ALA A 30 9.71 51.61 44.96
CA ALA A 30 8.66 52.40 45.59
C ALA A 30 8.63 52.34 47.14
N GLY A 31 9.80 52.17 47.78
CA GLY A 31 9.92 52.12 49.24
C GLY A 31 9.84 53.48 49.95
N THR A 32 9.96 54.63 49.27
CA THR A 32 10.11 55.94 49.95
C THR A 32 9.60 57.18 49.19
N ALA A 33 8.60 57.09 48.30
CA ALA A 33 8.04 58.29 47.65
C ALA A 33 6.53 58.44 47.88
N GLU A 34 6.10 59.62 48.32
CA GLU A 34 4.71 60.02 48.51
C GLU A 34 3.86 59.73 47.26
N ARG A 35 2.72 59.06 47.47
CA ARG A 35 1.75 58.77 46.42
C ARG A 35 1.22 60.09 45.82
N PRO A 36 1.25 60.28 44.50
CA PRO A 36 0.51 61.37 43.89
C PRO A 36 -1.00 61.16 44.07
N ASP A 37 -1.72 62.25 44.33
CA ASP A 37 -3.16 62.29 44.58
C ASP A 37 -3.95 61.71 43.39
N ALA A 38 -4.47 60.50 43.58
CA ALA A 38 -5.29 59.79 42.62
C ALA A 38 -6.57 60.56 42.22
N ALA A 39 -7.03 61.49 43.05
CA ALA A 39 -8.18 62.34 42.73
C ALA A 39 -7.86 63.37 41.62
N GLY A 40 -6.62 63.86 41.55
CA GLY A 40 -6.17 64.77 40.49
C GLY A 40 -6.08 64.11 39.12
N ILE A 41 -5.59 62.86 39.09
CA ILE A 41 -5.44 62.05 37.88
C ILE A 41 -6.81 61.67 37.32
N ALA A 42 -7.76 61.28 38.18
CA ALA A 42 -9.14 60.99 37.78
C ALA A 42 -9.85 62.22 37.17
N LYS A 43 -9.57 63.43 37.68
CA LYS A 43 -10.12 64.69 37.16
C LYS A 43 -9.55 65.09 35.81
N GLY A 44 -8.27 64.77 35.54
CA GLY A 44 -7.62 64.99 34.25
C GLY A 44 -8.15 64.04 33.17
N LEU A 45 -8.34 62.77 33.50
CA LEU A 45 -8.83 61.73 32.58
C LEU A 45 -10.31 61.93 32.20
N ALA A 46 -11.13 62.49 33.10
CA ALA A 46 -12.51 62.85 32.81
C ALA A 46 -12.65 63.96 31.76
N ARG A 47 -11.65 64.86 31.61
CA ARG A 47 -11.65 65.90 30.56
C ARG A 47 -11.34 65.36 29.16
N ILE A 48 -10.76 64.16 29.08
CA ILE A 48 -10.39 63.48 27.82
C ILE A 48 -11.45 62.40 27.45
N GLY A 49 -12.54 62.30 28.21
CA GLY A 49 -13.67 61.41 27.88
C GLY A 49 -13.52 59.96 28.35
N ILE A 50 -12.56 59.65 29.23
CA ILE A 50 -12.39 58.30 29.79
C ILE A 50 -13.10 58.23 31.15
N GLN A 51 -14.22 57.51 31.23
CA GLN A 51 -14.96 57.27 32.47
C GLN A 51 -14.56 55.91 33.07
N MET A 52 -13.87 55.93 34.23
CA MET A 52 -13.70 54.73 35.05
C MET A 52 -14.88 54.59 36.00
N ALA A 53 -15.66 53.52 35.84
CA ALA A 53 -16.77 53.19 36.73
C ALA A 53 -16.23 52.77 38.11
N ALA A 54 -16.36 53.64 39.10
CA ALA A 54 -16.14 53.32 40.50
C ALA A 54 -17.31 52.47 41.04
N GLY A 55 -17.28 51.16 40.77
CA GLY A 55 -18.17 50.17 41.37
C GLY A 55 -17.61 49.65 42.69
N LYS A 56 -18.36 49.83 43.78
CA LYS A 56 -18.03 49.40 45.15
C LYS A 56 -18.02 47.87 45.29
N SER A 57 -17.04 47.39 46.05
CA SER A 57 -16.75 46.01 46.43
C SER A 57 -17.82 45.34 47.29
N GLN A 58 -18.10 44.05 47.06
CA GLN A 58 -18.42 43.07 48.10
C GLN A 58 -17.91 41.66 47.71
N SER A 59 -16.94 41.16 48.51
CA SER A 59 -16.55 39.77 48.84
C SER A 59 -16.82 38.64 47.83
N ARG A 60 -15.87 37.77 47.45
CA ARG A 60 -14.93 37.02 48.30
C ARG A 60 -13.85 36.43 47.38
N ALA A 61 -12.56 36.65 47.66
CA ALA A 61 -11.48 35.92 47.02
C ALA A 61 -10.35 35.71 48.03
N GLY A 62 -10.01 34.45 48.31
CA GLY A 62 -8.72 34.14 48.90
C GLY A 62 -7.63 34.65 47.96
N SER A 63 -6.80 35.57 48.47
CA SER A 63 -5.47 35.92 47.97
C SER A 63 -5.22 35.68 46.47
N ALA A 64 -6.00 36.31 45.59
CA ALA A 64 -5.51 36.64 44.26
C ALA A 64 -4.72 37.92 44.45
N GLY A 65 -3.39 37.78 44.57
CA GLY A 65 -2.47 38.91 44.63
C GLY A 65 -2.79 39.90 43.50
N SER A 66 -2.56 41.18 43.78
CA SER A 66 -2.64 42.28 42.82
C SER A 66 -2.01 41.87 41.49
N GLN A 67 -2.85 41.46 40.54
CA GLN A 67 -2.43 41.24 39.17
C GLN A 67 -2.11 42.62 38.61
N GLY A 68 -0.82 42.95 38.52
CA GLY A 68 -0.35 44.22 37.96
C GLY A 68 -0.91 44.45 36.55
N PRO A 69 -0.92 45.71 36.06
CA PRO A 69 -1.32 46.01 34.69
C PRO A 69 -0.60 45.08 33.70
N GLY A 70 -1.34 44.40 32.82
CA GLY A 70 -0.76 43.47 31.84
C GLY A 70 -0.76 41.98 32.21
N ALA A 71 -1.03 41.60 33.47
CA ALA A 71 -1.06 40.19 33.88
C ALA A 71 -2.08 39.33 33.13
N ASN A 72 -3.22 39.92 32.74
CA ASN A 72 -4.25 39.24 31.92
C ASN A 72 -3.75 38.95 30.51
N VAL A 73 -2.96 39.86 29.92
CA VAL A 73 -2.36 39.69 28.59
C VAL A 73 -1.24 38.65 28.68
N GLU A 74 -0.34 38.77 29.65
CA GLU A 74 0.73 37.80 29.88
C GLU A 74 0.20 36.37 30.09
N ALA A 75 -0.93 36.22 30.80
CA ALA A 75 -1.58 34.92 30.98
C ALA A 75 -2.01 34.25 29.66
N GLN A 76 -2.41 35.03 28.65
CA GLN A 76 -2.78 34.51 27.32
C GLN A 76 -1.54 34.06 26.52
N PHE A 77 -0.39 34.70 26.73
CA PHE A 77 0.87 34.40 26.03
C PHE A 77 1.78 33.42 26.77
N ARG A 78 1.38 32.94 27.94
CA ARG A 78 2.14 32.01 28.78
C ARG A 78 2.59 30.74 28.03
N SER A 79 1.78 30.25 27.09
CA SER A 79 2.12 29.09 26.24
C SER A 79 3.26 29.37 25.26
N PHE A 80 3.40 30.60 24.78
CA PHE A 80 4.50 31.03 23.91
C PHE A 80 5.78 31.24 24.72
N GLN A 81 5.67 31.84 25.90
CA GLN A 81 6.79 32.02 26.81
C GLN A 81 7.38 30.68 27.27
N ALA A 82 6.53 29.69 27.57
CA ALA A 82 6.97 28.35 27.95
C ALA A 82 7.82 27.65 26.86
N LEU A 83 7.61 27.96 25.57
CA LEU A 83 8.36 27.36 24.47
C LEU A 83 9.82 27.82 24.39
N VAL A 84 10.08 29.07 24.79
CA VAL A 84 11.41 29.69 24.77
C VAL A 84 12.06 29.76 26.15
N SER A 85 11.37 29.27 27.18
CA SER A 85 11.87 29.25 28.55
C SER A 85 12.93 28.17 28.73
N GLY A 86 14.02 28.52 29.42
CA GLY A 86 15.09 27.61 29.80
C GLY A 86 16.45 27.96 29.17
N PRO A 87 17.52 27.21 29.53
CA PRO A 87 18.84 27.43 28.95
C PRO A 87 18.83 27.21 27.43
N ALA A 88 19.56 28.05 26.69
CA ALA A 88 19.71 27.91 25.25
C ALA A 88 20.20 26.48 24.89
N GLY A 89 19.57 25.86 23.90
CA GLY A 89 19.83 24.48 23.50
C GLY A 89 19.00 23.42 24.24
N ARG A 90 18.23 23.81 25.27
CA ARG A 90 17.32 22.92 26.02
C ARG A 90 15.87 23.39 26.01
N ARG A 91 15.54 24.43 25.24
CA ARG A 91 14.18 24.97 25.16
C ARG A 91 13.31 24.03 24.30
N PRO A 92 12.01 23.90 24.55
CA PRO A 92 11.10 23.14 23.68
C PRO A 92 11.19 23.54 22.20
N ILE A 93 11.40 24.82 21.91
CA ILE A 93 11.57 25.32 20.54
C ILE A 93 12.89 24.85 19.87
N ASP A 94 13.93 24.59 20.67
CA ASP A 94 15.20 24.06 20.19
C ASP A 94 15.03 22.60 19.75
N ALA A 95 14.26 21.80 20.51
CA ALA A 95 13.93 20.42 20.16
C ALA A 95 13.10 20.35 18.86
N LEU A 96 12.13 21.24 18.69
CA LEU A 96 11.35 21.35 17.45
C LEU A 96 12.25 21.70 16.26
N THR A 97 13.12 22.71 16.42
CA THR A 97 14.06 23.14 15.37
C THR A 97 15.07 22.06 15.03
N GLN A 98 15.52 21.27 16.02
CA GLN A 98 16.42 20.15 15.80
C GLN A 98 15.73 19.02 15.04
N ASN A 99 14.48 18.67 15.37
CA ASN A 99 13.74 17.64 14.64
C ASN A 99 13.55 18.02 13.15
N PHE A 100 13.20 19.28 12.84
CA PHE A 100 13.13 19.75 11.44
C PHE A 100 14.49 19.70 10.74
N ARG A 101 15.58 20.00 11.45
CA ARG A 101 16.94 19.87 10.90
C ARG A 101 17.29 18.42 10.60
N ASP A 102 16.94 17.50 11.49
CA ASP A 102 17.20 16.07 11.31
C ASP A 102 16.40 15.53 10.11
N ILE A 103 15.14 15.95 9.95
CA ILE A 103 14.32 15.66 8.75
C ILE A 103 14.97 16.19 7.49
N TYR A 104 15.41 17.45 7.48
CA TYR A 104 16.10 18.04 6.33
C TYR A 104 17.39 17.28 5.96
N GLN A 105 18.17 16.88 6.96
CA GLN A 105 19.39 16.09 6.75
C GLN A 105 19.09 14.70 6.19
N SER A 106 18.06 14.02 6.72
CA SER A 106 17.55 12.77 6.17
C SER A 106 17.17 12.92 4.68
N LEU A 107 16.35 13.92 4.35
CA LEU A 107 15.92 14.18 2.97
C LEU A 107 17.09 14.49 2.04
N LYS A 108 18.06 15.29 2.50
CA LYS A 108 19.27 15.58 1.74
C LYS A 108 20.11 14.31 1.50
N LEU A 109 20.26 13.46 2.51
CA LEU A 109 20.98 12.21 2.38
C LEU A 109 20.31 11.25 1.37
N ALA A 110 18.98 11.15 1.37
CA ALA A 110 18.27 10.37 0.36
C ALA A 110 18.45 10.92 -1.07
N ALA A 111 18.54 12.25 -1.22
CA ALA A 111 18.80 12.87 -2.51
C ALA A 111 20.26 12.64 -2.98
N ASP A 112 21.22 12.69 -2.07
CA ASP A 112 22.64 12.51 -2.38
C ASP A 112 23.03 11.03 -2.56
N VAL A 113 22.36 10.11 -1.86
CA VAL A 113 22.69 8.66 -1.81
C VAL A 113 21.41 7.80 -1.99
N PRO A 114 21.03 7.47 -3.24
CA PRO A 114 19.81 6.70 -3.52
C PRO A 114 19.76 5.29 -2.93
N SER A 115 20.92 4.67 -2.65
CA SER A 115 20.96 3.33 -2.05
C SER A 115 20.52 3.30 -0.58
N GLU A 116 20.47 4.45 0.08
CA GLU A 116 20.13 4.59 1.50
C GLU A 116 18.67 5.03 1.71
N THR A 117 17.93 5.27 0.63
CA THR A 117 16.57 5.86 0.66
C THR A 117 15.61 5.07 1.54
N GLU A 118 15.67 3.73 1.56
CA GLU A 118 14.79 2.91 2.41
C GLU A 118 15.05 3.15 3.90
N ARG A 119 16.33 3.11 4.32
CA ARG A 119 16.71 3.41 5.71
C ARG A 119 16.36 4.84 6.10
N VAL A 120 16.56 5.78 5.17
CA VAL A 120 16.16 7.18 5.36
C VAL A 120 14.66 7.31 5.54
N ASN A 121 13.85 6.63 4.74
CA ASN A 121 12.38 6.66 4.84
C ASN A 121 11.90 6.11 6.20
N THR A 122 12.49 5.03 6.71
CA THR A 122 12.20 4.52 8.06
C THR A 122 12.56 5.54 9.14
N ASN A 123 13.72 6.18 9.05
CA ASN A 123 14.13 7.22 9.99
C ASN A 123 13.20 8.44 9.93
N LEU A 124 12.76 8.83 8.73
CA LEU A 124 11.86 9.94 8.51
C LEU A 124 10.48 9.67 9.14
N GLN A 125 9.95 8.44 9.05
CA GLN A 125 8.73 8.05 9.76
C GLN A 125 8.86 8.22 11.28
N LEU A 126 10.01 7.82 11.86
CA LEU A 126 10.27 8.03 13.29
C LEU A 126 10.38 9.52 13.65
N GLN A 127 11.04 10.30 12.81
CA GLN A 127 11.18 11.75 13.01
C GLN A 127 9.83 12.48 12.94
N VAL A 128 8.97 12.11 11.98
CA VAL A 128 7.62 12.67 11.83
C VAL A 128 6.68 12.24 12.96
N SER A 129 6.76 10.98 13.41
CA SER A 129 5.99 10.54 14.59
C SER A 129 6.42 11.28 15.86
N THR A 130 7.72 11.55 16.03
CA THR A 130 8.25 12.40 17.10
C THR A 130 7.75 13.84 16.98
N LEU A 131 7.69 14.39 15.76
CA LEU A 131 7.14 15.71 15.50
C LEU A 131 5.68 15.79 15.98
N ARG A 132 4.84 14.83 15.58
CA ARG A 132 3.43 14.72 16.00
C ARG A 132 3.25 14.56 17.49
N ALA A 133 4.07 13.73 18.14
CA ALA A 133 4.00 13.52 19.59
C ALA A 133 4.19 14.82 20.39
N ASN A 134 4.94 15.78 19.85
CA ASN A 134 5.21 17.06 20.49
C ASN A 134 4.23 18.19 20.12
N VAL A 135 3.35 18.00 19.13
CA VAL A 135 2.41 19.04 18.66
C VAL A 135 1.45 19.51 19.76
N SER A 136 1.01 18.61 20.63
CA SER A 136 0.08 18.92 21.73
C SER A 136 0.61 19.95 22.73
N ARG A 137 1.93 20.15 22.76
CA ARG A 137 2.63 21.10 23.63
C ARG A 137 2.83 22.47 22.97
N LEU A 138 2.43 22.64 21.70
CA LEU A 138 2.61 23.86 20.94
C LEU A 138 1.35 24.75 20.99
N PRO A 139 1.49 26.09 20.96
CA PRO A 139 0.38 27.00 20.75
C PRO A 139 -0.35 26.68 19.44
N LYS A 140 -1.69 26.87 19.43
CA LYS A 140 -2.57 26.50 18.30
C LYS A 140 -2.07 26.92 16.92
N PRO A 141 -1.56 28.15 16.69
CA PRO A 141 -1.05 28.54 15.37
C PRO A 141 0.13 27.70 14.91
N LEU A 142 1.11 27.47 15.80
CA LEU A 142 2.30 26.67 15.52
C LEU A 142 1.94 25.19 15.35
N ALA A 143 1.06 24.67 16.21
CA ALA A 143 0.55 23.31 16.13
C ALA A 143 -0.06 23.02 14.75
N ARG A 144 -0.83 23.96 14.19
CA ARG A 144 -1.40 23.83 12.83
C ARG A 144 -0.33 23.77 11.75
N MET A 145 0.69 24.63 11.80
CA MET A 145 1.79 24.63 10.84
C MET A 145 2.62 23.33 10.92
N VAL A 146 2.90 22.86 12.13
CA VAL A 146 3.66 21.62 12.35
C VAL A 146 2.87 20.40 11.88
N ASN A 147 1.55 20.35 12.11
CA ASN A 147 0.70 19.29 11.56
C ASN A 147 0.68 19.31 10.03
N ALA A 148 0.55 20.49 9.41
CA ALA A 148 0.57 20.61 7.96
C ALA A 148 1.91 20.13 7.36
N ALA A 149 3.04 20.51 7.98
CA ALA A 149 4.36 20.04 7.55
C ALA A 149 4.51 18.51 7.75
N ALA A 150 4.05 17.97 8.88
CA ALA A 150 4.05 16.53 9.12
C ALA A 150 3.22 15.77 8.07
N ASP A 151 2.05 16.28 7.71
CA ASP A 151 1.18 15.71 6.68
C ASP A 151 1.85 15.75 5.29
N GLU A 152 2.56 16.84 4.96
CA GLU A 152 3.32 16.97 3.71
C GLU A 152 4.51 15.99 3.65
N PHE A 153 5.27 15.85 4.74
CA PHE A 153 6.36 14.87 4.80
C PHE A 153 5.87 13.43 4.63
N GLU A 154 4.75 13.06 5.26
CA GLU A 154 4.17 11.73 5.08
C GLU A 154 3.66 11.49 3.66
N GLY A 155 3.05 12.50 3.03
CA GLY A 155 2.62 12.43 1.64
C GLY A 155 3.79 12.16 0.69
N ASN A 156 4.86 12.94 0.81
CA ASN A 156 6.03 12.82 -0.05
C ASN A 156 6.78 11.48 0.13
N VAL A 157 6.85 10.96 1.36
CA VAL A 157 7.44 9.63 1.63
C VAL A 157 6.59 8.53 1.00
N ALA A 158 5.26 8.63 1.09
CA ALA A 158 4.36 7.65 0.49
C ALA A 158 4.49 7.62 -1.04
N GLU A 159 4.47 8.79 -1.69
CA GLU A 159 4.61 8.90 -3.15
C GLU A 159 5.96 8.34 -3.65
N THR A 160 7.07 8.74 -3.01
CA THR A 160 8.41 8.26 -3.38
C THR A 160 8.53 6.75 -3.22
N SER A 161 7.94 6.20 -2.17
CA SER A 161 7.96 4.77 -1.90
C SER A 161 7.11 3.97 -2.88
N VAL A 162 5.96 4.51 -3.32
CA VAL A 162 5.16 3.90 -4.40
C VAL A 162 5.89 3.94 -5.74
N ALA A 163 6.55 5.06 -6.08
CA ALA A 163 7.37 5.17 -7.28
C ALA A 163 8.52 4.15 -7.28
N ASN A 164 9.24 4.02 -6.15
CA ASN A 164 10.30 3.02 -5.99
C ASN A 164 9.76 1.59 -6.08
N LEU A 165 8.61 1.31 -5.48
CA LEU A 165 7.97 -0.01 -5.55
C LEU A 165 7.53 -0.35 -6.98
N ASN A 166 6.98 0.61 -7.73
CA ASN A 166 6.64 0.44 -9.14
C ASN A 166 7.89 0.22 -10.00
N GLN A 167 8.98 0.94 -9.73
CA GLN A 167 10.25 0.72 -10.43
C GLN A 167 10.83 -0.67 -10.13
N LEU A 168 10.77 -1.10 -8.86
CA LEU A 168 11.20 -2.44 -8.47
C LEU A 168 10.34 -3.51 -9.14
N LEU A 169 9.01 -3.32 -9.16
CA LEU A 169 8.07 -4.19 -9.86
C LEU A 169 8.42 -4.29 -11.35
N ASP A 170 8.65 -3.16 -12.01
CA ASP A 170 9.01 -3.12 -13.44
C ASP A 170 10.26 -3.96 -13.74
N GLN A 171 11.31 -3.74 -12.96
CA GLN A 171 12.62 -4.37 -13.18
C GLN A 171 12.64 -5.84 -12.79
N THR A 172 12.01 -6.20 -11.68
CA THR A 172 12.10 -7.55 -11.12
C THR A 172 11.02 -8.47 -11.63
N VAL A 173 9.86 -7.92 -12.01
CA VAL A 173 8.67 -8.69 -12.40
C VAL A 173 8.21 -8.42 -13.81
N THR A 174 7.86 -7.17 -14.13
CA THR A 174 7.17 -6.85 -15.38
C THR A 174 8.02 -7.22 -16.58
N ARG A 175 9.26 -6.73 -16.67
CA ARG A 175 10.12 -7.00 -17.85
C ARG A 175 10.44 -8.49 -18.02
N PRO A 176 10.91 -9.23 -16.99
CA PRO A 176 11.15 -10.67 -17.15
C PRO A 176 9.88 -11.45 -17.50
N CYS A 177 8.73 -11.05 -16.95
CA CYS A 177 7.45 -11.65 -17.29
C CYS A 177 7.13 -11.43 -18.77
N GLU A 178 7.17 -10.19 -19.26
CA GLU A 178 6.92 -9.87 -20.67
C GLU A 178 7.87 -10.61 -21.61
N GLU A 179 9.16 -10.70 -21.30
CA GLU A 179 10.13 -11.46 -22.11
C GLU A 179 9.76 -12.94 -22.23
N MET A 180 9.19 -13.54 -21.17
CA MET A 180 8.80 -14.95 -21.14
C MET A 180 7.42 -15.21 -21.74
N VAL A 181 6.46 -14.30 -21.59
CA VAL A 181 5.05 -14.55 -21.96
C VAL A 181 4.66 -13.92 -23.30
N ASN A 182 5.32 -12.86 -23.74
CA ASN A 182 4.87 -12.07 -24.88
C ASN A 182 4.87 -12.90 -26.17
N GLY A 183 3.72 -12.90 -26.85
CA GLY A 183 3.52 -13.65 -28.08
C GLY A 183 3.56 -15.18 -27.90
N ARG A 184 3.46 -15.71 -26.68
CA ARG A 184 3.49 -17.16 -26.42
C ARG A 184 2.17 -17.69 -25.87
N TYR A 185 1.77 -18.87 -26.34
CA TYR A 185 0.67 -19.64 -25.77
C TYR A 185 1.06 -20.14 -24.37
N PRO A 186 0.16 -20.15 -23.37
CA PRO A 186 -1.28 -19.89 -23.44
C PRO A 186 -1.70 -18.42 -23.28
N PHE A 187 -0.75 -17.49 -23.06
CA PHE A 187 -1.05 -16.07 -22.82
C PHE A 187 -1.51 -15.34 -24.08
N ALA A 188 -0.94 -15.70 -25.23
CA ALA A 188 -1.41 -15.31 -26.56
C ALA A 188 -2.11 -16.52 -27.22
N SER A 189 -3.44 -16.57 -27.15
CA SER A 189 -4.25 -17.74 -27.56
C SER A 189 -4.01 -18.19 -29.01
N GLY A 190 -3.71 -17.27 -29.92
CA GLY A 190 -3.43 -17.56 -31.33
C GLY A 190 -1.98 -17.90 -31.65
N SER A 191 -1.06 -17.87 -30.68
CA SER A 191 0.36 -18.13 -30.95
C SER A 191 0.62 -19.60 -31.23
N THR A 192 1.53 -19.88 -32.17
CA THR A 192 2.09 -21.21 -32.43
C THR A 192 3.30 -21.52 -31.55
N GLU A 193 3.89 -20.50 -30.92
CA GLU A 193 4.98 -20.69 -29.96
C GLU A 193 4.42 -20.86 -28.56
N ASP A 194 4.88 -21.91 -27.89
CA ASP A 194 4.54 -22.19 -26.51
C ASP A 194 5.53 -21.50 -25.56
N ILE A 195 5.05 -21.06 -24.39
CA ILE A 195 5.95 -20.76 -23.27
C ILE A 195 6.61 -22.06 -22.80
N ALA A 196 7.91 -22.04 -22.54
CA ALA A 196 8.58 -23.19 -21.95
C ALA A 196 8.04 -23.45 -20.53
N MET A 197 7.85 -24.73 -20.16
CA MET A 197 7.38 -25.10 -18.82
C MET A 197 8.30 -24.58 -17.71
N ALA A 198 9.60 -24.50 -17.98
CA ALA A 198 10.58 -23.93 -17.05
C ALA A 198 10.37 -22.43 -16.83
N ASP A 199 10.05 -21.66 -17.87
CA ASP A 199 9.77 -20.23 -17.75
C ASP A 199 8.44 -19.99 -17.04
N PHE A 200 7.41 -20.79 -17.36
CA PHE A 200 6.14 -20.78 -16.63
C PHE A 200 6.35 -21.07 -15.13
N ALA A 201 7.14 -22.09 -14.79
CA ALA A 201 7.49 -22.40 -13.41
C ALA A 201 8.29 -21.27 -12.74
N LYS A 202 9.26 -20.67 -13.43
CA LYS A 202 10.05 -19.55 -12.91
C LYS A 202 9.17 -18.35 -12.54
N LEU A 203 8.09 -18.12 -13.28
CA LEU A 203 7.14 -17.04 -13.02
C LEU A 203 6.18 -17.37 -11.86
N PHE A 204 5.51 -18.53 -11.92
CA PHE A 204 4.32 -18.81 -11.11
C PHE A 204 4.52 -19.84 -9.99
N ALA A 205 5.59 -20.65 -10.00
CA ALA A 205 5.81 -21.63 -8.94
C ALA A 205 5.95 -20.96 -7.56
N PRO A 206 5.71 -21.70 -6.46
CA PRO A 206 6.10 -21.25 -5.12
C PRO A 206 7.57 -20.83 -5.06
N GLY A 207 7.84 -19.66 -4.48
CA GLY A 207 9.17 -19.05 -4.49
C GLY A 207 9.65 -18.54 -5.85
N GLY A 208 8.81 -18.62 -6.89
CA GLY A 208 9.01 -18.02 -8.20
C GLY A 208 8.95 -16.50 -8.16
N LEU A 209 9.06 -15.90 -9.33
CA LEU A 209 9.24 -14.46 -9.48
C LEU A 209 8.07 -13.66 -8.89
N MET A 210 6.83 -14.01 -9.26
CA MET A 210 5.63 -13.33 -8.79
C MET A 210 5.44 -13.49 -7.28
N ASP A 211 5.60 -14.72 -6.79
CA ASP A 211 5.42 -15.04 -5.37
C ASP A 211 6.44 -14.34 -4.48
N ARG A 212 7.72 -14.35 -4.89
CA ARG A 212 8.79 -13.72 -4.12
C ARG A 212 8.57 -12.22 -3.99
N PHE A 213 8.23 -11.55 -5.11
CA PHE A 213 7.93 -10.13 -5.07
C PHE A 213 6.74 -9.83 -4.17
N PHE A 214 5.66 -10.63 -4.30
CA PHE A 214 4.46 -10.49 -3.48
C PHE A 214 4.78 -10.64 -1.99
N ALA A 215 5.45 -11.71 -1.60
CA ALA A 215 5.78 -12.01 -0.21
C ALA A 215 6.68 -10.93 0.44
N GLN A 216 7.62 -10.38 -0.32
CA GLN A 216 8.58 -9.40 0.17
C GLN A 216 8.01 -7.97 0.26
N ASN A 217 7.19 -7.56 -0.73
CA ASN A 217 6.84 -6.16 -0.91
C ASN A 217 5.35 -5.86 -0.72
N LEU A 218 4.46 -6.83 -0.96
CA LEU A 218 3.01 -6.58 -1.05
C LEU A 218 2.20 -7.23 0.07
N ALA A 219 2.63 -8.39 0.57
CA ALA A 219 1.86 -9.19 1.53
C ALA A 219 1.48 -8.43 2.81
N SER A 220 2.36 -7.55 3.31
CA SER A 220 2.06 -6.74 4.50
C SER A 220 1.00 -5.67 4.25
N LEU A 221 0.83 -5.24 3.00
CA LEU A 221 -0.04 -4.14 2.57
C LEU A 221 -1.44 -4.59 2.14
N ILE A 222 -1.64 -5.90 1.95
CA ILE A 222 -2.85 -6.49 1.39
C ILE A 222 -3.64 -7.23 2.48
N ASP A 223 -4.95 -7.03 2.48
CA ASP A 223 -5.91 -7.87 3.17
C ASP A 223 -6.38 -8.98 2.21
N MET A 224 -6.12 -10.22 2.61
CA MET A 224 -6.41 -11.44 1.86
C MET A 224 -7.54 -12.27 2.51
N THR A 225 -8.27 -11.70 3.47
CA THR A 225 -9.32 -12.42 4.21
C THR A 225 -10.60 -12.66 3.40
N GLY A 226 -10.84 -11.83 2.37
CA GLY A 226 -11.97 -11.96 1.45
C GLY A 226 -11.65 -12.74 0.18
N GLN A 227 -12.69 -13.01 -0.62
CA GLN A 227 -12.55 -13.63 -1.95
C GLN A 227 -11.76 -12.74 -2.91
N ASP A 228 -11.98 -11.43 -2.85
CA ASP A 228 -11.19 -10.44 -3.57
C ASP A 228 -10.19 -9.80 -2.62
N TRP A 229 -8.93 -9.72 -3.05
CA TRP A 229 -7.90 -9.04 -2.27
C TRP A 229 -8.13 -7.53 -2.27
N SER A 230 -7.82 -6.88 -1.16
CA SER A 230 -7.92 -5.42 -1.05
C SER A 230 -6.70 -4.82 -0.34
N TRP A 231 -6.40 -3.55 -0.61
CA TRP A 231 -5.37 -2.83 0.14
C TRP A 231 -5.86 -2.51 1.54
N LYS A 232 -4.99 -2.70 2.54
CA LYS A 232 -5.26 -2.31 3.92
C LYS A 232 -5.44 -0.79 4.03
N GLN A 233 -6.56 -0.35 4.60
CA GLN A 233 -6.97 1.08 4.61
C GLN A 233 -6.27 1.92 5.69
N ASP A 234 -5.71 1.26 6.70
CA ASP A 234 -4.94 1.83 7.80
C ASP A 234 -3.58 2.39 7.38
N GLN A 235 -3.13 2.06 6.16
CA GLN A 235 -1.93 2.61 5.54
C GLN A 235 -2.33 3.64 4.48
N ARG A 236 -1.95 4.92 4.64
CA ARG A 236 -2.19 5.95 3.59
C ARG A 236 -1.63 5.53 2.22
N PHE A 237 -0.60 4.68 2.22
CA PHE A 237 -0.01 3.97 1.08
C PHE A 237 -1.02 3.19 0.21
N GLY A 238 -2.04 2.57 0.81
CA GLY A 238 -2.96 1.69 0.08
C GLY A 238 -3.87 2.40 -0.93
N ARG A 239 -4.02 3.73 -0.81
CA ARG A 239 -4.87 4.53 -1.73
C ARG A 239 -4.21 4.84 -3.07
N ASP A 240 -2.89 4.89 -3.10
CA ASP A 240 -2.13 5.26 -4.31
C ASP A 240 -1.65 4.02 -5.09
N LEU A 241 -1.89 2.82 -4.57
CA LEU A 241 -1.53 1.55 -5.20
C LEU A 241 -2.62 1.05 -6.15
N SER A 242 -2.20 0.57 -7.32
CA SER A 242 -3.10 0.13 -8.40
C SER A 242 -3.92 -1.09 -8.00
N LYS A 243 -5.25 -1.00 -8.11
CA LYS A 243 -6.17 -2.14 -7.97
C LYS A 243 -5.96 -3.18 -9.08
N ALA A 244 -5.55 -2.76 -10.28
CA ALA A 244 -5.30 -3.68 -11.38
C ALA A 244 -4.09 -4.56 -11.07
N THR A 245 -3.02 -3.97 -10.53
CA THR A 245 -1.81 -4.71 -10.09
C THR A 245 -2.17 -5.73 -9.03
N LEU A 246 -3.00 -5.35 -8.05
CA LEU A 246 -3.47 -6.27 -7.01
C LEU A 246 -4.19 -7.48 -7.61
N LYS A 247 -5.12 -7.24 -8.55
CA LYS A 247 -5.83 -8.30 -9.25
C LYS A 247 -4.88 -9.23 -10.03
N THR A 248 -3.86 -8.68 -10.68
CA THR A 248 -2.85 -9.49 -11.37
C THR A 248 -2.11 -10.45 -10.43
N PHE A 249 -1.72 -9.99 -9.23
CA PHE A 249 -1.09 -10.86 -8.24
C PHE A 249 -2.04 -11.90 -7.66
N GLN A 250 -3.32 -11.55 -7.47
CA GLN A 250 -4.34 -12.51 -7.09
C GLN A 250 -4.49 -13.61 -8.16
N SER A 251 -4.64 -13.25 -9.43
CA SER A 251 -4.70 -14.22 -10.53
C SER A 251 -3.42 -15.06 -10.64
N ALA A 252 -2.25 -14.49 -10.39
CA ALA A 252 -1.00 -15.26 -10.36
C ALA A 252 -0.99 -16.29 -9.21
N ALA A 253 -1.56 -15.95 -8.06
CA ALA A 253 -1.71 -16.88 -6.94
C ALA A 253 -2.72 -18.01 -7.25
N GLU A 254 -3.81 -17.70 -7.97
CA GLU A 254 -4.78 -18.70 -8.46
C GLU A 254 -4.15 -19.65 -9.47
N ILE A 255 -3.39 -19.12 -10.45
CA ILE A 255 -2.61 -19.92 -11.39
C ILE A 255 -1.65 -20.83 -10.63
N ARG A 256 -0.93 -20.30 -9.64
CA ARG A 256 -0.03 -21.10 -8.80
C ARG A 256 -0.77 -22.23 -8.09
N ALA A 257 -1.92 -21.94 -7.47
CA ALA A 257 -2.71 -22.94 -6.76
C ALA A 257 -3.20 -24.06 -7.69
N ALA A 258 -3.59 -23.71 -8.92
CA ALA A 258 -4.08 -24.68 -9.91
C ALA A 258 -2.97 -25.57 -10.49
N PHE A 259 -1.79 -25.00 -10.78
CA PHE A 259 -0.71 -25.72 -11.48
C PHE A 259 0.34 -26.32 -10.54
N PHE A 260 0.45 -25.84 -9.29
CA PHE A 260 1.43 -26.32 -8.30
C PHE A 260 0.75 -26.77 -7.00
N PRO A 261 -0.25 -27.68 -7.04
CA PRO A 261 -1.03 -28.05 -5.87
C PRO A 261 -0.21 -28.72 -4.77
N SER A 262 0.93 -29.33 -5.11
CA SER A 262 1.88 -29.95 -4.17
C SER A 262 2.90 -28.97 -3.58
N GLY A 263 2.90 -27.71 -4.00
CA GLY A 263 3.89 -26.72 -3.59
C GLY A 263 5.29 -26.92 -4.22
N GLY A 264 5.43 -27.82 -5.19
CA GLY A 264 6.69 -28.09 -5.90
C GLY A 264 7.07 -27.02 -6.92
N SER A 265 8.26 -27.16 -7.50
CA SER A 265 8.78 -26.27 -8.56
C SER A 265 8.41 -26.70 -9.99
N VAL A 266 7.73 -27.84 -10.13
CA VAL A 266 7.30 -28.39 -11.43
C VAL A 266 5.78 -28.37 -11.46
N PRO A 267 5.16 -27.83 -12.53
CA PRO A 267 3.71 -27.84 -12.64
C PRO A 267 3.20 -29.28 -12.79
N LEU A 268 2.08 -29.59 -12.17
CA LEU A 268 1.41 -30.88 -12.30
C LEU A 268 -0.10 -30.70 -12.11
N VAL A 269 -0.85 -31.09 -13.14
CA VAL A 269 -2.31 -31.07 -13.16
C VAL A 269 -2.80 -32.49 -13.41
N SER A 270 -3.60 -33.01 -12.47
CA SER A 270 -4.29 -34.30 -12.61
C SER A 270 -5.73 -34.05 -13.01
N ILE A 271 -6.14 -34.54 -14.18
CA ILE A 271 -7.50 -34.39 -14.71
C ILE A 271 -8.12 -35.77 -14.87
N THR A 272 -9.29 -35.97 -14.27
CA THR A 272 -10.09 -37.18 -14.50
C THR A 272 -11.12 -36.87 -15.57
N PHE A 273 -11.04 -37.60 -16.69
CA PHE A 273 -12.02 -37.54 -17.76
C PHE A 273 -12.98 -38.70 -17.61
N THR A 274 -14.27 -38.41 -17.46
CA THR A 274 -15.32 -39.42 -17.49
C THR A 274 -16.09 -39.30 -18.79
N PRO A 275 -16.01 -40.28 -19.72
CA PRO A 275 -16.77 -40.23 -20.96
C PRO A 275 -18.27 -40.17 -20.68
N PHE A 276 -18.92 -39.13 -21.18
CA PHE A 276 -20.32 -38.82 -20.90
C PHE A 276 -21.23 -39.15 -22.09
N SER A 277 -20.85 -38.70 -23.28
CA SER A 277 -21.60 -38.98 -24.51
C SER A 277 -20.68 -39.13 -25.72
N LEU A 278 -21.15 -39.87 -26.71
CA LEU A 278 -20.48 -40.11 -27.98
C LEU A 278 -21.53 -40.06 -29.10
N HIS A 279 -21.19 -39.42 -30.22
CA HIS A 279 -22.07 -39.36 -31.39
C HIS A 279 -22.45 -40.77 -31.88
N GLY A 280 -23.69 -40.97 -32.34
CA GLY A 280 -24.18 -42.30 -32.76
C GLY A 280 -23.41 -42.94 -33.93
N ASP A 281 -22.77 -42.13 -34.76
CA ASP A 281 -21.91 -42.55 -35.88
C ASP A 281 -20.42 -42.76 -35.48
N ALA A 282 -20.10 -42.77 -34.19
CA ALA A 282 -18.77 -43.11 -33.67
C ALA A 282 -18.88 -44.32 -32.75
N ASP A 283 -18.13 -45.37 -33.05
CA ASP A 283 -18.06 -46.59 -32.23
C ASP A 283 -17.21 -46.36 -30.99
N SER A 284 -16.14 -45.58 -31.13
CA SER A 284 -15.27 -45.20 -30.02
C SER A 284 -14.59 -43.85 -30.22
N ALA A 285 -14.14 -43.26 -29.12
CA ALA A 285 -13.21 -42.15 -29.08
C ALA A 285 -11.96 -42.54 -28.28
N MET A 286 -10.82 -41.97 -28.64
CA MET A 286 -9.56 -42.12 -27.91
C MET A 286 -8.98 -40.75 -27.63
N LEU A 287 -8.94 -40.38 -26.36
CA LEU A 287 -8.19 -39.23 -25.85
C LEU A 287 -6.81 -39.72 -25.46
N ASP A 288 -5.75 -39.15 -26.03
CA ASP A 288 -4.36 -39.43 -25.68
C ASP A 288 -3.68 -38.13 -25.24
N VAL A 289 -3.02 -38.16 -24.08
CA VAL A 289 -2.22 -37.05 -23.56
C VAL A 289 -0.89 -37.61 -23.10
N ASP A 290 0.19 -37.21 -23.77
CA ASP A 290 1.54 -37.69 -23.53
C ASP A 290 1.64 -39.24 -23.45
N GLY A 291 0.86 -39.96 -24.25
CA GLY A 291 0.78 -41.43 -24.26
C GLY A 291 -0.13 -42.05 -23.19
N GLN A 292 -0.77 -41.24 -22.35
CA GLN A 292 -1.81 -41.68 -21.42
C GLN A 292 -3.18 -41.60 -22.10
N THR A 293 -3.92 -42.71 -22.14
CA THR A 293 -5.16 -42.81 -22.93
C THR A 293 -6.43 -42.95 -22.11
N VAL A 294 -7.51 -42.30 -22.53
CA VAL A 294 -8.89 -42.54 -22.08
C VAL A 294 -9.74 -42.93 -23.29
N GLN A 295 -10.24 -44.16 -23.26
CA GLN A 295 -11.12 -44.68 -24.30
C GLN A 295 -12.59 -44.43 -23.94
N SER A 296 -13.36 -43.97 -24.93
CA SER A 296 -14.80 -43.83 -24.85
C SER A 296 -15.47 -44.78 -25.84
N SER A 297 -16.59 -45.36 -25.46
CA SER A 297 -17.46 -46.21 -26.28
C SER A 297 -18.93 -45.85 -26.05
N GLN A 298 -19.82 -46.42 -26.86
CA GLN A 298 -21.28 -46.23 -26.71
C GLN A 298 -21.82 -46.74 -25.36
N THR A 299 -21.19 -47.75 -24.77
CA THR A 299 -21.55 -48.32 -23.47
C THR A 299 -20.29 -48.72 -22.69
N GLY A 300 -20.40 -48.83 -21.36
CA GLY A 300 -19.33 -49.39 -20.51
C GLY A 300 -18.14 -48.46 -20.25
N ASN A 301 -18.35 -47.13 -20.34
CA ASN A 301 -17.30 -46.15 -20.09
C ASN A 301 -16.81 -46.15 -18.64
N ALA A 302 -15.50 -46.04 -18.46
CA ALA A 302 -14.86 -45.88 -17.16
C ALA A 302 -14.12 -44.53 -17.09
N PRO A 303 -14.10 -43.85 -15.94
CA PRO A 303 -13.27 -42.67 -15.75
C PRO A 303 -11.79 -42.99 -15.93
N GLY A 304 -11.04 -42.09 -16.57
CA GLY A 304 -9.58 -42.18 -16.71
C GLY A 304 -8.91 -40.91 -16.21
N THR A 305 -7.89 -41.05 -15.36
CA THR A 305 -7.11 -39.92 -14.83
C THR A 305 -5.81 -39.76 -15.60
N LEU A 306 -5.58 -38.55 -16.10
CA LEU A 306 -4.40 -38.14 -16.85
C LEU A 306 -3.58 -37.14 -16.02
N ASN A 307 -2.26 -37.22 -16.10
CA ASN A 307 -1.35 -36.33 -15.38
C ASN A 307 -0.54 -35.54 -16.39
N TRP A 308 -0.66 -34.21 -16.36
CA TRP A 308 0.06 -33.35 -17.29
C TRP A 308 0.80 -32.24 -16.54
N PRO A 309 2.05 -31.90 -16.93
CA PRO A 309 2.89 -32.66 -17.86
C PRO A 309 3.31 -34.03 -17.29
N SER A 310 3.39 -35.07 -18.13
CA SER A 310 3.73 -36.43 -17.65
C SER A 310 5.24 -36.73 -17.60
N GLY A 311 6.08 -35.80 -18.08
CA GLY A 311 7.53 -35.96 -18.20
C GLY A 311 8.00 -36.51 -19.55
N ALA A 312 7.10 -36.69 -20.53
CA ALA A 312 7.45 -37.04 -21.90
C ALA A 312 8.39 -35.99 -22.55
N ALA A 313 9.36 -36.46 -23.36
CA ALA A 313 10.36 -35.60 -24.00
C ALA A 313 9.77 -34.58 -24.99
N SER A 314 8.62 -34.91 -25.58
CA SER A 314 7.83 -34.05 -26.44
C SER A 314 6.36 -34.22 -26.05
N GLY A 315 5.77 -33.18 -25.46
CA GLY A 315 4.36 -33.21 -25.08
C GLY A 315 3.44 -33.31 -26.30
N SER A 316 2.34 -34.04 -26.17
CA SER A 316 1.32 -34.15 -27.23
C SER A 316 -0.05 -34.43 -26.64
N ALA A 317 -1.10 -33.96 -27.31
CA ALA A 317 -2.47 -34.29 -26.96
C ALA A 317 -3.29 -34.49 -28.22
N SER A 318 -4.08 -35.57 -28.26
CA SER A 318 -4.94 -35.87 -29.39
C SER A 318 -6.27 -36.47 -28.96
N LEU A 319 -7.27 -36.26 -29.79
CA LEU A 319 -8.59 -36.86 -29.64
C LEU A 319 -9.03 -37.38 -31.00
N SER A 320 -9.29 -38.68 -31.10
CA SER A 320 -9.71 -39.34 -32.34
C SER A 320 -11.01 -40.11 -32.17
N LEU A 321 -11.81 -40.18 -33.23
CA LEU A 321 -13.08 -40.89 -33.33
C LEU A 321 -12.97 -42.02 -34.37
N ALA A 322 -13.46 -43.21 -34.04
CA ALA A 322 -13.54 -44.35 -34.95
C ALA A 322 -15.01 -44.69 -35.26
N PRO A 323 -15.34 -45.18 -36.47
CA PRO A 323 -14.45 -45.31 -37.62
C PRO A 323 -14.08 -43.96 -38.23
N GLU A 324 -12.98 -43.91 -38.98
CA GLU A 324 -12.69 -42.74 -39.82
C GLU A 324 -13.74 -42.60 -40.92
N MET A 325 -14.23 -41.38 -41.14
CA MET A 325 -15.21 -41.12 -42.20
C MET A 325 -14.54 -40.42 -43.40
N PRO A 326 -14.68 -40.94 -44.62
CA PRO A 326 -14.17 -40.30 -45.82
C PRO A 326 -14.68 -38.85 -45.95
N GLY A 327 -13.77 -37.91 -46.22
CA GLY A 327 -14.10 -36.50 -46.41
C GLY A 327 -14.44 -35.72 -45.13
N ARG A 328 -14.22 -36.31 -43.94
CA ARG A 328 -14.40 -35.65 -42.65
C ARG A 328 -13.18 -35.87 -41.76
N GLU A 329 -12.80 -34.85 -41.00
CA GLU A 329 -11.82 -35.03 -39.93
C GLU A 329 -12.36 -36.02 -38.90
N SER A 330 -11.49 -36.91 -38.44
CA SER A 330 -11.82 -37.88 -37.38
C SER A 330 -10.88 -37.77 -36.20
N ALA A 331 -9.88 -36.87 -36.25
CA ALA A 331 -8.98 -36.61 -35.15
C ALA A 331 -8.55 -35.14 -35.12
N ILE A 332 -8.28 -34.66 -33.91
CA ILE A 332 -7.58 -33.40 -33.65
C ILE A 332 -6.33 -33.72 -32.84
N LYS A 333 -5.20 -33.08 -33.17
CA LYS A 333 -3.92 -33.32 -32.52
C LYS A 333 -3.15 -32.01 -32.36
N PHE A 334 -2.49 -31.89 -31.22
CA PHE A 334 -1.54 -30.83 -30.91
C PHE A 334 -0.25 -31.46 -30.39
N ASP A 335 0.85 -30.81 -30.70
CA ASP A 335 2.18 -31.15 -30.19
C ASP A 335 2.73 -29.94 -29.41
N GLY A 336 3.67 -30.20 -28.51
CA GLY A 336 4.30 -29.19 -27.67
C GLY A 336 3.91 -29.32 -26.19
N PRO A 337 4.64 -28.61 -25.32
CA PRO A 337 4.42 -28.70 -23.87
C PRO A 337 3.00 -28.32 -23.46
N TRP A 338 2.30 -27.47 -24.23
CA TRP A 338 0.94 -27.04 -23.93
C TRP A 338 -0.15 -27.71 -24.79
N ALA A 339 0.17 -28.85 -25.42
CA ALA A 339 -0.76 -29.56 -26.29
C ALA A 339 -2.10 -29.88 -25.63
N LEU A 340 -2.11 -30.31 -24.36
CA LEU A 340 -3.35 -30.58 -23.62
C LEU A 340 -4.23 -29.33 -23.52
N LYS A 341 -3.65 -28.19 -23.16
CA LYS A 341 -4.40 -26.94 -23.02
C LYS A 341 -4.95 -26.46 -24.37
N ARG A 342 -4.20 -26.67 -25.46
CA ARG A 342 -4.67 -26.40 -26.84
C ARG A 342 -5.81 -27.31 -27.26
N LEU A 343 -5.75 -28.58 -26.87
CA LEU A 343 -6.84 -29.52 -27.08
C LEU A 343 -8.08 -29.05 -26.33
N MET A 344 -7.95 -28.74 -25.03
CA MET A 344 -9.06 -28.24 -24.21
C MET A 344 -9.67 -26.94 -24.75
N ASP A 345 -8.89 -26.07 -25.40
CA ASP A 345 -9.41 -24.87 -26.07
C ASP A 345 -10.31 -25.16 -27.29
N LYS A 346 -10.30 -26.39 -27.79
CA LYS A 346 -11.25 -26.87 -28.83
C LYS A 346 -12.55 -27.38 -28.24
N ALA A 347 -12.64 -27.57 -26.93
CA ALA A 347 -13.87 -28.00 -26.28
C ALA A 347 -14.81 -26.80 -26.05
N SER A 348 -16.10 -27.00 -26.29
CA SER A 348 -17.12 -26.17 -25.66
C SER A 348 -17.32 -26.66 -24.23
N VAL A 349 -16.95 -25.82 -23.26
CA VAL A 349 -17.07 -26.13 -21.83
C VAL A 349 -18.35 -25.51 -21.27
N SER A 350 -19.16 -26.30 -20.57
CA SER A 350 -20.38 -25.85 -19.89
C SER A 350 -20.49 -26.48 -18.51
N GLY A 351 -21.19 -25.82 -17.58
CA GLY A 351 -21.42 -26.34 -16.23
C GLY A 351 -21.05 -25.35 -15.12
N SER A 352 -21.04 -25.84 -13.89
CA SER A 352 -20.65 -25.10 -12.68
C SER A 352 -19.50 -25.79 -11.97
N GLU A 353 -18.89 -25.13 -10.98
CA GLU A 353 -17.84 -25.73 -10.14
C GLU A 353 -18.28 -27.12 -9.62
N GLY A 354 -17.50 -28.14 -9.97
CA GLY A 354 -17.74 -29.54 -9.58
C GLY A 354 -18.39 -30.44 -10.65
N ASN A 355 -18.98 -29.89 -11.71
CA ASN A 355 -19.53 -30.66 -12.84
C ASN A 355 -19.31 -29.87 -14.15
N LEU A 356 -18.09 -29.94 -14.69
CA LEU A 356 -17.71 -29.30 -15.96
C LEU A 356 -17.85 -30.31 -17.10
N GLU A 357 -18.78 -30.07 -18.02
CA GLU A 357 -18.88 -30.84 -19.26
C GLU A 357 -18.00 -30.19 -20.33
N ALA A 358 -17.06 -30.95 -20.89
CA ALA A 358 -16.24 -30.57 -22.04
C ALA A 358 -16.68 -31.37 -23.26
N ARG A 359 -17.27 -30.69 -24.25
CA ARG A 359 -17.70 -31.31 -25.52
C ARG A 359 -16.79 -30.92 -26.67
N PHE A 360 -16.31 -31.92 -27.40
CA PHE A 360 -15.49 -31.77 -28.58
C PHE A 360 -16.30 -32.14 -29.82
N VAL A 361 -16.16 -31.35 -30.89
CA VAL A 361 -16.80 -31.64 -32.19
C VAL A 361 -15.71 -31.80 -33.24
N ILE A 362 -15.66 -32.98 -33.88
CA ILE A 362 -14.65 -33.36 -34.87
C ILE A 362 -15.38 -33.89 -36.11
N GLY A 363 -15.24 -33.21 -37.24
CA GLY A 363 -15.87 -33.62 -38.51
C GLY A 363 -17.41 -33.75 -38.43
N GLY A 364 -18.06 -33.00 -37.54
CA GLY A 364 -19.51 -33.04 -37.32
C GLY A 364 -19.99 -34.15 -36.38
N ARG A 365 -19.08 -34.93 -35.77
CA ARG A 365 -19.39 -35.86 -34.68
C ARG A 365 -18.87 -35.30 -33.37
N ASP A 366 -19.60 -35.52 -32.28
CA ASP A 366 -19.22 -35.08 -30.95
C ASP A 366 -18.81 -36.21 -30.00
N VAL A 367 -17.99 -35.85 -29.02
CA VAL A 367 -17.72 -36.63 -27.82
C VAL A 367 -17.66 -35.66 -26.64
N ALA A 368 -18.28 -36.03 -25.52
CA ALA A 368 -18.31 -35.21 -24.32
C ALA A 368 -17.73 -35.97 -23.12
N TYR A 369 -17.05 -35.23 -22.27
CA TYR A 369 -16.47 -35.69 -21.02
C TYR A 369 -16.98 -34.81 -19.87
N THR A 370 -17.11 -35.39 -18.68
CA THR A 370 -17.30 -34.66 -17.41
C THR A 370 -16.08 -34.78 -16.50
#